data_AF-F0R5I1-F1
#
_entry.id   AF-F0R5I1-F1
#
_cell.length_a   1.000
_cell.length_b   1.000
_cell.length_c   1.000
_cell.angle_alpha   90.00
_cell.angle_beta   90.00
_cell.angle_gamma   90.00
#
_symmetry.space_group_name_H-M   'P 1'
#
loop_
_entity.id
_entity.type
_entity.pdbx_description
1 polymer ?
#
loop_
_entity_poly.entity_id
_entity_poly.type
_entity_poly.pdbx_seq_one_letter_code
_entity_poly.pdbx_strand_id
1 'polypeptide(L)'
;MRKKKSLFESLCRKKESGGTILVEQITLGAIPDDREGNTAEDLRMQETYEDLFLNRNETVHRKQTYISCETYSLLARILPMVKEGMTVPAFLDNVLAHHLKTYGAELEELFHRKLGDVKF
;
A
#
# COMPACT_ATOMS: atom_id res chain seq x y z
N MET A 1 7.52 -6.11 23.33
CA MET A 1 7.06 -7.14 22.37
C MET A 1 7.31 -6.61 20.96
N ARG A 2 8.10 -7.32 20.14
CA ARG A 2 8.51 -6.86 18.81
C ARG A 2 7.34 -7.03 17.83
N LYS A 3 6.80 -5.93 17.27
CA LYS A 3 5.89 -6.00 16.12
C LYS A 3 6.71 -6.46 14.92
N LYS A 4 6.39 -7.64 14.38
CA LYS A 4 6.93 -8.10 13.10
C LYS A 4 6.41 -7.15 12.02
N LYS A 5 7.29 -6.66 11.13
CA LYS A 5 6.87 -5.89 9.95
C LYS A 5 6.10 -6.82 9.00
N SER A 6 5.07 -6.29 8.35
CA SER A 6 4.26 -7.02 7.36
C SER A 6 5.12 -7.44 6.18
N LEU A 7 4.93 -8.68 5.69
CA LEU A 7 5.61 -9.25 4.52
C LEU A 7 5.60 -8.30 3.31
N PHE A 8 4.51 -7.54 3.13
CA PHE A 8 4.34 -6.58 2.05
C PHE A 8 5.27 -5.37 2.15
N GLU A 9 5.57 -4.90 3.36
CA GLU A 9 6.54 -3.81 3.57
C GLU A 9 7.94 -4.24 3.10
N SER A 10 8.26 -5.52 3.22
CA SER A 10 9.50 -6.10 2.71
C SER A 10 9.50 -6.30 1.19
N LEU A 11 8.36 -6.67 0.59
CA LEU A 11 8.22 -6.81 -0.86
C LEU A 11 8.37 -5.46 -1.58
N CYS A 12 7.75 -4.40 -1.07
CA CYS A 12 7.80 -3.06 -1.70
C CYS A 12 9.20 -2.42 -1.67
N ARG A 13 10.11 -2.83 -0.76
CA ARG A 13 11.49 -2.32 -0.68
C ARG A 13 12.47 -3.06 -1.57
N LYS A 14 12.11 -4.22 -2.13
CA LYS A 14 12.98 -4.98 -3.02
C LYS A 14 13.02 -4.26 -4.37
N LYS A 15 14.17 -3.65 -4.71
CA LYS A 15 14.39 -2.87 -5.93
C LYS A 15 13.77 -3.57 -7.15
N GLU A 16 12.75 -2.93 -7.72
CA GLU A 16 12.05 -3.44 -8.89
C GLU A 16 12.87 -3.13 -10.16
N SER A 17 13.64 -4.08 -10.67
CA SER A 17 13.74 -4.22 -12.13
C SER A 17 12.35 -4.62 -12.61
N GLY A 18 11.75 -3.84 -13.50
CA GLY A 18 10.34 -3.94 -13.92
C GLY A 18 9.94 -5.23 -14.66
N GLY A 19 10.13 -6.39 -14.04
CA GLY A 19 9.66 -7.69 -14.48
C GLY A 19 8.59 -8.23 -13.54
N THR A 20 7.70 -9.07 -14.08
CA THR A 20 6.74 -9.87 -13.30
C THR A 20 7.48 -10.65 -12.21
N ILE A 21 7.11 -10.45 -10.94
CA ILE A 21 7.68 -11.21 -9.83
C ILE A 21 7.14 -12.64 -9.93
N LEU A 22 8.01 -13.59 -10.29
CA LEU A 22 7.69 -15.01 -10.20
C LEU A 22 7.52 -15.40 -8.72
N VAL A 23 6.50 -16.19 -8.40
CA VAL A 23 6.15 -16.61 -7.02
C VAL A 23 7.35 -17.24 -6.30
N GLU A 24 8.19 -17.97 -7.04
CA GLU A 24 9.42 -18.61 -6.54
C GLU A 24 10.51 -17.62 -6.08
N GLN A 25 10.43 -16.34 -6.47
CA GLN A 25 11.42 -15.31 -6.13
C GLN A 25 11.06 -14.51 -4.85
N ILE A 26 9.95 -14.85 -4.20
CA ILE A 26 9.57 -14.29 -2.89
C ILE A 26 10.44 -14.97 -1.81
N THR A 27 11.70 -14.53 -1.69
CA THR A 27 12.58 -14.94 -0.59
C THR A 27 12.21 -14.14 0.66
N LEU A 28 11.65 -14.81 1.66
CA LEU A 28 11.44 -14.28 3.02
C LEU A 28 12.79 -14.21 3.76
N GLY A 29 13.56 -13.17 3.47
CA GLY A 29 14.80 -12.87 4.20
C GLY A 29 14.50 -12.05 5.45
N ALA A 30 14.94 -12.53 6.62
CA ALA A 30 15.07 -11.68 7.80
C ALA A 30 16.17 -10.64 7.55
N ILE A 31 15.84 -9.34 7.62
CA ILE A 31 16.81 -8.23 7.46
C ILE A 31 16.91 -7.46 8.79
N PRO A 32 18.10 -6.97 9.20
CA PRO A 32 18.33 -6.37 10.51
C PRO A 32 17.57 -5.05 10.73
N ASP A 33 17.42 -4.74 12.02
CA ASP A 33 16.73 -3.58 12.61
C ASP A 33 17.66 -2.36 12.63
N ASP A 34 17.44 -1.41 11.72
CA ASP A 34 18.02 -0.06 11.81
C ASP A 34 16.89 0.94 12.13
N ARG A 35 16.94 1.48 13.34
CA ARG A 35 16.05 2.53 13.86
C ARG A 35 16.55 3.91 13.43
N GLU A 36 15.65 4.79 12.98
CA GLU A 36 15.48 6.14 13.55
C GLU A 36 14.29 6.90 12.95
N GLY A 37 13.53 7.59 13.81
CA GLY A 37 12.44 8.51 13.47
C GLY A 37 11.25 8.48 14.43
N ASN A 38 11.36 9.21 15.55
CA ASN A 38 10.30 9.60 16.50
C ASN A 38 9.07 10.21 15.77
N THR A 39 7.83 10.22 16.29
CA THR A 39 7.43 10.61 17.66
C THR A 39 6.06 10.00 18.00
N ALA A 40 5.89 9.70 19.28
CA ALA A 40 4.61 9.45 19.92
C ALA A 40 3.58 10.55 19.59
N GLU A 41 2.32 10.15 19.37
CA GLU A 41 1.10 10.75 19.96
C GLU A 41 0.02 9.65 19.98
N ASP A 42 -0.02 8.94 21.10
CA ASP A 42 -1.13 8.08 21.53
C ASP A 42 -2.28 8.99 21.99
N LEU A 43 -2.95 9.61 21.02
CA LEU A 43 -4.30 10.11 21.17
C LEU A 43 -5.10 9.49 20.03
N ARG A 44 -6.20 8.82 20.37
CA ARG A 44 -7.18 8.27 19.43
C ARG A 44 -7.89 9.42 18.69
N MET A 45 -7.15 10.20 17.92
CA MET A 45 -7.71 10.99 16.84
C MET A 45 -8.13 9.96 15.80
N GLN A 46 -9.44 9.79 15.67
CA GLN A 46 -10.01 9.03 14.58
C GLN A 46 -9.55 9.71 13.29
N GLU A 47 -8.58 9.11 12.60
CA GLU A 47 -8.04 9.64 11.33
C GLU A 47 -9.23 9.93 10.41
N THR A 48 -9.38 11.18 9.99
CA THR A 48 -10.52 11.57 9.17
C THR A 48 -10.34 11.01 7.74
N TYR A 49 -11.43 10.97 6.97
CA TYR A 49 -11.35 10.58 5.56
C TYR A 49 -10.35 11.46 4.78
N GLU A 50 -10.29 12.75 5.11
CA GLU A 50 -9.40 13.70 4.45
C GLU A 50 -7.93 13.41 4.76
N ASP A 51 -7.63 13.08 6.02
CA ASP A 51 -6.28 12.72 6.47
C ASP A 51 -5.78 11.44 5.78
N LEU A 52 -6.68 10.46 5.64
CA LEU A 52 -6.36 9.16 5.08
C LEU A 52 -6.19 9.18 3.56
N PHE A 53 -7.11 9.83 2.84
CA PHE A 53 -7.26 9.61 1.41
C PHE A 53 -7.01 10.83 0.55
N LEU A 54 -7.10 12.03 1.11
CA LEU A 54 -6.96 13.26 0.34
C LEU A 54 -5.57 13.88 0.50
N ASN A 55 -4.55 13.12 0.87
CA ASN A 55 -3.18 13.62 0.86
C ASN A 55 -2.63 13.69 -0.57
N ARG A 56 -2.21 14.88 -1.02
CA ARG A 56 -1.55 15.05 -2.31
C ARG A 56 -0.06 14.68 -2.17
N ASN A 57 0.23 13.39 -2.03
CA ASN A 57 1.60 12.90 -2.02
C ASN A 57 2.20 12.97 -3.43
N GLU A 58 3.33 13.67 -3.58
CA GLU A 58 4.06 13.75 -4.84
C GLU A 58 5.09 12.62 -4.93
N THR A 59 4.63 11.39 -5.16
CA THR A 59 5.56 10.26 -5.34
C THR A 59 6.23 10.31 -6.72
N VAL A 60 7.56 10.25 -6.73
CA VAL A 60 8.39 10.42 -7.95
C VAL A 60 8.42 9.15 -8.80
N HIS A 61 8.08 7.99 -8.24
CA HIS A 61 8.14 6.69 -8.92
C HIS A 61 6.77 6.01 -8.87
N ARG A 62 6.06 6.03 -9.99
CA ARG A 62 4.73 5.43 -10.15
C ARG A 62 4.72 4.47 -11.32
N LYS A 63 3.88 3.43 -11.23
CA LYS A 63 3.53 2.56 -12.36
C LYS A 63 2.09 2.83 -12.80
N GLN A 64 1.82 2.68 -14.09
CA GLN A 64 0.47 2.80 -14.63
C GLN A 64 -0.35 1.54 -14.32
N THR A 65 -1.57 1.75 -13.85
CA THR A 65 -2.56 0.69 -13.60
C THR A 65 -3.86 1.02 -14.31
N TYR A 66 -4.49 0.01 -14.91
CA TYR A 66 -5.80 0.18 -15.54
C TYR A 66 -6.91 0.15 -14.49
N ILE A 67 -7.83 1.10 -14.60
CA ILE A 67 -9.08 1.14 -13.82
C ILE A 67 -10.25 1.34 -14.77
N SER A 68 -11.46 1.00 -14.34
CA SER A 68 -12.65 1.18 -15.18
C SER A 68 -12.89 2.65 -15.52
N CYS A 69 -13.37 2.89 -16.74
CA CYS A 69 -13.68 4.24 -17.23
C CYS A 69 -14.71 4.94 -16.33
N GLU A 70 -15.73 4.20 -15.87
CA GLU A 70 -16.77 4.73 -14.99
C GLU A 70 -16.21 5.22 -13.65
N THR A 71 -15.36 4.41 -13.00
CA THR A 71 -14.71 4.78 -11.74
C THR A 71 -13.79 5.98 -11.94
N TYR A 72 -12.97 5.98 -12.99
CA TYR A 72 -12.10 7.11 -13.29
C TYR A 72 -12.91 8.40 -13.49
N SER A 73 -13.97 8.34 -14.30
CA SER A 73 -14.81 9.49 -14.63
C SER A 73 -15.50 10.07 -13.41
N LEU A 74 -16.00 9.20 -12.52
CA LEU A 74 -16.59 9.63 -11.26
C LEU A 74 -15.55 10.34 -10.38
N LEU A 75 -14.38 9.73 -10.18
CA LEU A 75 -13.31 10.28 -9.34
C LEU A 75 -12.77 11.61 -9.89
N ALA A 76 -12.54 11.69 -11.20
CA ALA A 76 -12.07 12.91 -11.87
C ALA A 76 -13.04 14.08 -11.71
N ARG A 77 -14.34 13.79 -11.58
CA ARG A 77 -15.36 14.82 -11.35
C ARG A 77 -15.43 15.27 -9.89
N ILE A 78 -15.34 14.35 -8.93
CA ILE A 78 -15.56 14.68 -7.51
C ILE A 78 -14.29 15.21 -6.82
N LEU A 79 -13.11 14.66 -7.12
CA LEU A 79 -11.90 14.96 -6.36
C LEU A 79 -11.52 16.44 -6.38
N PRO A 80 -11.59 17.16 -7.53
CA PRO A 80 -11.31 18.59 -7.57
C PRO A 80 -12.29 19.44 -6.75
N MET A 81 -13.51 18.94 -6.51
CA MET A 81 -14.52 19.65 -5.71
C MET A 81 -14.28 19.48 -4.21
N VAL A 82 -13.70 18.35 -3.80
CA VAL A 82 -13.48 18.03 -2.38
C VAL A 82 -12.12 18.55 -1.92
N LYS A 83 -11.09 18.55 -2.78
CA LYS A 83 -9.78 19.11 -2.45
C LYS A 83 -9.05 19.64 -3.67
N GLU A 84 -8.56 20.88 -3.55
CA GLU A 84 -7.82 21.53 -4.61
C GLU A 84 -6.54 20.75 -4.98
N GLY A 85 -6.33 20.57 -6.29
CA GLY A 85 -5.15 19.89 -6.81
C GLY A 85 -5.12 18.38 -6.54
N MET A 86 -6.20 17.80 -6.02
CA MET A 86 -6.30 16.35 -5.85
C MET A 86 -6.48 15.67 -7.20
N THR A 87 -5.68 14.63 -7.45
CA THR A 87 -5.70 13.88 -8.71
C THR A 87 -6.15 12.45 -8.48
N VAL A 88 -6.76 11.83 -9.50
CA VAL A 88 -7.18 10.42 -9.44
C VAL A 88 -6.01 9.50 -9.08
N PRO A 89 -4.81 9.61 -9.68
CA PRO A 89 -3.69 8.76 -9.31
C PRO A 89 -3.25 8.93 -7.86
N ALA A 90 -3.11 10.17 -7.37
CA ALA A 90 -2.72 10.42 -5.98
C ALA A 90 -3.76 9.87 -4.97
N PHE A 91 -5.05 9.96 -5.31
CA PHE A 91 -6.11 9.43 -4.47
C PHE A 91 -6.06 7.91 -4.39
N LEU A 92 -5.91 7.26 -5.54
CA LEU A 92 -5.79 5.81 -5.62
C LEU A 92 -4.54 5.31 -4.90
N ASP A 93 -3.41 6.02 -5.00
CA ASP A 93 -2.19 5.68 -4.24
C ASP A 93 -2.48 5.62 -2.73
N ASN A 94 -3.21 6.60 -2.18
CA ASN A 94 -3.57 6.62 -0.76
C ASN A 94 -4.56 5.50 -0.39
N VAL A 95 -5.59 5.28 -1.21
CA VAL A 95 -6.58 4.22 -0.99
C VAL A 95 -5.91 2.85 -0.99
N LEU A 96 -5.01 2.58 -1.94
CA LEU A 96 -4.29 1.32 -2.03
C LEU A 96 -3.30 1.15 -0.87
N ALA A 97 -2.56 2.20 -0.51
CA ALA A 97 -1.65 2.16 0.64
C ALA A 97 -2.40 1.87 1.94
N HIS A 98 -3.53 2.54 2.18
CA HIS A 98 -4.39 2.28 3.33
C HIS A 98 -4.96 0.87 3.27
N HIS A 99 -5.49 0.43 2.13
CA HIS A 99 -6.04 -0.92 1.98
C HIS A 99 -5.01 -2.01 2.30
N LEU A 100 -3.78 -1.87 1.82
CA LEU A 100 -2.69 -2.80 2.14
C LEU A 100 -2.26 -2.74 3.62
N LYS A 101 -2.32 -1.56 4.25
CA LYS A 101 -2.08 -1.42 5.69
C LYS A 101 -3.16 -2.11 6.52
N THR A 102 -4.43 -1.98 6.12
CA THR A 102 -5.59 -2.54 6.84
C THR A 102 -5.73 -4.05 6.62
N TYR A 103 -5.65 -4.51 5.37
CA TYR A 103 -5.98 -5.88 4.97
C TYR A 103 -4.75 -6.71 4.56
N GLY A 104 -3.54 -6.16 4.71
CA GLY A 104 -2.31 -6.87 4.33
C GLY A 104 -2.11 -8.19 5.08
N ALA A 105 -2.51 -8.27 6.35
CA ALA A 105 -2.39 -9.50 7.13
C ALA A 105 -3.35 -10.59 6.63
N GLU A 106 -4.58 -10.23 6.28
CA GLU A 106 -5.56 -11.16 5.68
C GLU A 106 -5.05 -11.65 4.32
N LEU A 107 -4.54 -10.73 3.49
CA LEU A 107 -3.96 -11.06 2.20
C LEU A 107 -2.74 -12.00 2.34
N GLU A 108 -1.90 -11.78 3.35
CA GLU A 108 -0.77 -12.65 3.69
C GLU A 108 -1.23 -14.04 4.11
N GLU A 109 -2.29 -14.15 4.91
CA GLU A 109 -2.86 -15.44 5.31
C GLU A 109 -3.42 -16.20 4.09
N LEU A 110 -4.13 -15.52 3.19
CA LEU A 110 -4.62 -16.10 1.94
C LEU A 110 -3.47 -16.65 1.08
N PHE A 111 -2.35 -15.92 1.02
CA PHE A 111 -1.17 -16.33 0.29
C PHE A 111 -0.53 -17.59 0.90
N HIS A 112 -0.32 -17.61 2.21
CA HIS A 112 0.27 -18.78 2.91
C HIS A 112 -0.60 -20.03 2.79
N ARG A 113 -1.93 -19.89 2.89
CA ARG A 113 -2.85 -21.01 2.70
C ARG A 113 -2.70 -21.62 1.31
N LYS A 114 -2.70 -20.77 0.27
CA LYS A 114 -2.52 -21.24 -1.11
C LYS A 114 -1.16 -21.86 -1.35
N LEU A 115 -0.07 -21.35 -0.77
CA LEU A 115 1.25 -21.99 -0.91
C LEU A 115 1.35 -23.31 -0.15
N GLY A 116 0.73 -23.42 1.03
CA GLY A 116 0.70 -24.68 1.79
C GLY A 116 -0.06 -25.80 1.09
N ASP A 117 -1.02 -25.45 0.24
CA ASP A 117 -1.77 -26.38 -0.61
C ASP A 117 -1.00 -26.82 -1.86
N VAL A 118 0.06 -26.09 -2.25
CA VAL A 118 0.97 -26.50 -3.33
C VAL A 118 1.99 -27.49 -2.77
N LYS A 119 1.59 -28.76 -2.68
CA LYS A 119 2.53 -29.87 -2.48
C LYS A 119 3.20 -30.18 -3.83
N PHE A 120 4.51 -30.03 -3.90
CA PHE A 120 5.33 -30.63 -4.95
C PHE A 120 5.43 -32.14 -4.76
#